data_AF-A8ZPU7-F1
#
_entry.id   AF-A8ZPU7-F1
#
_cell.length_a   1.000
_cell.length_b   1.000
_cell.length_c   1.000
_cell.angle_alpha   90.00
_cell.angle_beta   90.00
_cell.angle_gamma   90.00
#
_symmetry.space_group_name_H-M   'P 1'
#
loop_
_entity.id
_entity.type
_entity.pdbx_description
1 polymer ?
#
loop_
_entity_poly.entity_id
_entity_poly.type
_entity_poly.pdbx_seq_one_letter_code
_entity_poly.pdbx_strand_id
1 'polypeptide(L)'
;MPPHILKQAIQDAIWTDDMQESIWNKSSGYEQSPALQRLCRWWNENAPNPEYRRAANIVLWVRVEDDSEYWAGWYECPNIDIGVLTSEMSANVGQHVIVQFLQGRDAYTPIGGYGCMIWGVDGCEYIDVGATVDEVDEAYYGHHMLKDFPDRFPVAWKCLHDLAQ
;
A
#
# COMPACT_ATOMS: atom_id res chain seq x y z
N MET A 1 -3.20 8.36 -10.07
CA MET A 1 -4.45 7.61 -9.88
C MET A 1 -5.59 8.59 -9.64
N PRO A 2 -6.80 8.34 -10.17
CA PRO A 2 -7.96 9.20 -9.88
C PRO A 2 -8.30 9.21 -8.38
N PRO A 3 -8.56 10.39 -7.77
CA PRO A 3 -8.87 10.51 -6.34
C PRO A 3 -10.03 9.63 -5.85
N HIS A 4 -11.08 9.47 -6.67
CA HIS A 4 -12.24 8.65 -6.31
C HIS A 4 -11.90 7.15 -6.15
N ILE A 5 -10.84 6.65 -6.82
CA ILE A 5 -10.40 5.25 -6.67
C ILE A 5 -9.78 5.02 -5.29
N LEU A 6 -8.87 5.90 -4.86
CA LEU A 6 -8.27 5.83 -3.52
C LEU A 6 -9.32 6.01 -2.43
N LYS A 7 -10.22 7.00 -2.59
CA LYS A 7 -11.31 7.24 -1.63
C LYS A 7 -12.19 6.00 -1.46
N GLN A 8 -12.59 5.36 -2.57
CA GLN A 8 -13.40 4.15 -2.49
C GLN A 8 -12.62 2.99 -1.87
N ALA A 9 -11.33 2.84 -2.13
CA ALA A 9 -10.51 1.81 -1.48
C ALA A 9 -10.43 2.01 0.05
N ILE A 10 -10.24 3.26 0.52
CA ILE A 10 -10.27 3.60 1.95
C ILE A 10 -11.63 3.24 2.55
N GLN A 11 -12.74 3.58 1.87
CA GLN A 11 -14.07 3.20 2.32
C GLN A 11 -14.24 1.69 2.39
N ASP A 12 -13.81 0.96 1.37
CA ASP A 12 -13.88 -0.51 1.35
C ASP A 12 -13.08 -1.13 2.53
N ALA A 13 -11.95 -0.53 2.91
CA ALA A 13 -11.17 -0.97 4.07
C ALA A 13 -11.91 -0.72 5.40
N ILE A 14 -12.48 0.47 5.57
CA ILE A 14 -13.25 0.85 6.78
C ILE A 14 -14.47 -0.06 6.98
N TRP A 15 -15.16 -0.43 5.90
CA TRP A 15 -16.35 -1.28 5.94
C TRP A 15 -16.05 -2.78 5.97
N THR A 16 -14.78 -3.18 6.07
CA THR A 16 -14.42 -4.60 6.19
C THR A 16 -14.90 -5.13 7.54
N ASP A 17 -15.66 -6.23 7.51
CA ASP A 17 -16.21 -6.91 8.69
C ASP A 17 -15.12 -7.70 9.44
N ASP A 18 -15.14 -7.66 10.78
CA ASP A 18 -14.23 -8.40 11.66
C ASP A 18 -14.16 -9.90 11.36
N MET A 19 -15.27 -10.50 10.92
CA MET A 19 -15.33 -11.91 10.50
C MET A 19 -14.50 -12.15 9.24
N GLN A 20 -14.52 -11.20 8.30
CA GLN A 20 -13.74 -11.27 7.06
C GLN A 20 -12.24 -11.10 7.36
N GLU A 21 -11.88 -10.16 8.23
CA GLU A 21 -10.50 -9.99 8.72
C GLU A 21 -10.01 -11.24 9.43
N SER A 22 -10.84 -11.86 10.28
CA SER A 22 -10.49 -13.12 10.94
C SER A 22 -10.25 -14.26 9.94
N ILE A 23 -10.89 -14.27 8.77
CA ILE A 23 -10.64 -15.29 7.74
C ILE A 23 -9.30 -15.02 7.08
N TRP A 24 -9.05 -13.79 6.65
CA TRP A 24 -7.79 -13.42 6.00
C TRP A 24 -6.59 -13.58 6.91
N ASN A 25 -6.67 -13.20 8.18
CA ASN A 25 -5.57 -13.34 9.12
C ASN A 25 -5.14 -14.81 9.29
N LYS A 26 -6.10 -15.74 9.29
CA LYS A 26 -5.80 -17.19 9.38
C LYS A 26 -5.16 -17.77 8.12
N SER A 27 -5.32 -17.10 6.97
CA SER A 27 -4.86 -17.61 5.67
C SER A 27 -3.84 -16.70 4.98
N SER A 28 -3.34 -15.66 5.67
CA SER A 28 -2.59 -14.55 5.07
C SER A 28 -3.23 -14.03 3.77
N GLY A 29 -4.56 -13.86 3.84
CA GLY A 29 -5.42 -13.62 2.67
C GLY A 29 -5.71 -12.15 2.39
N TYR A 30 -5.00 -11.21 3.03
CA TYR A 30 -5.32 -9.79 2.90
C TYR A 30 -5.16 -9.25 1.47
N GLU A 31 -4.37 -9.91 0.61
CA GLU A 31 -4.33 -9.60 -0.83
C GLU A 31 -5.72 -9.69 -1.48
N GLN A 32 -6.65 -10.48 -0.91
CA GLN A 32 -8.04 -10.56 -1.37
C GLN A 32 -8.95 -9.44 -0.86
N SER A 33 -8.41 -8.52 -0.05
CA SER A 33 -9.17 -7.37 0.44
C SER A 33 -9.75 -6.57 -0.73
N PRO A 34 -11.06 -6.23 -0.72
CA PRO A 34 -11.67 -5.41 -1.76
C PRO A 34 -10.95 -4.06 -1.95
N ALA A 35 -10.44 -3.49 -0.85
CA ALA A 35 -9.68 -2.25 -0.86
C ALA A 35 -8.37 -2.39 -1.66
N LEU A 36 -7.57 -3.42 -1.36
CA LEU A 36 -6.31 -3.67 -2.05
C LEU A 36 -6.53 -4.11 -3.50
N GLN A 37 -7.49 -5.01 -3.74
CA GLN A 37 -7.87 -5.44 -5.08
C GLN A 37 -8.28 -4.27 -5.96
N ARG A 38 -8.97 -3.26 -5.42
CA ARG A 38 -9.33 -2.05 -6.18
C ARG A 38 -8.10 -1.27 -6.63
N LEU A 39 -7.16 -1.00 -5.73
CA LEU A 39 -5.96 -0.24 -6.05
C LEU A 39 -5.03 -1.01 -6.99
N CYS A 40 -4.80 -2.29 -6.70
CA CYS A 40 -3.92 -3.14 -7.48
C CYS A 40 -4.49 -3.41 -8.87
N ARG A 41 -5.81 -3.61 -9.01
CA ARG A 41 -6.45 -3.70 -10.33
C ARG A 41 -6.26 -2.44 -11.14
N TRP A 42 -6.52 -1.27 -10.54
CA TRP A 42 -6.29 0.00 -11.24
C TRP A 42 -4.85 0.13 -11.72
N TRP A 43 -3.87 -0.21 -10.87
CA TRP A 43 -2.46 -0.19 -11.26
C TRP A 43 -2.18 -1.18 -12.40
N ASN A 44 -2.61 -2.43 -12.27
CA ASN A 44 -2.36 -3.47 -13.27
C ASN A 44 -3.02 -3.17 -14.62
N GLU A 45 -4.03 -2.29 -14.67
CA GLU A 45 -4.62 -1.82 -15.92
C GLU A 45 -3.92 -0.57 -16.49
N ASN A 46 -3.33 0.27 -15.63
CA ASN A 46 -2.89 1.63 -15.99
C ASN A 46 -1.38 1.89 -15.83
N ALA A 47 -0.61 0.93 -15.31
CA ALA A 47 0.83 1.10 -15.11
C ALA A 47 1.52 1.49 -16.42
N PRO A 48 2.51 2.41 -16.37
CA PRO A 48 3.14 3.00 -17.55
C PRO A 48 3.86 1.96 -18.41
N ASN A 49 4.49 0.98 -17.77
CA ASN A 49 5.08 -0.18 -18.42
C ASN A 49 4.25 -1.45 -18.07
N PRO A 50 3.84 -2.25 -19.07
CA PRO A 50 3.20 -3.54 -18.83
C PRO A 50 3.96 -4.49 -17.90
N GLU A 51 5.29 -4.42 -17.84
CA GLU A 51 6.12 -5.26 -16.97
C GLU A 51 5.87 -5.01 -15.47
N TYR A 52 5.32 -3.85 -15.10
CA TYR A 52 5.00 -3.50 -13.72
C TYR A 52 3.56 -3.87 -13.31
N ARG A 53 2.78 -4.52 -14.19
CA ARG A 53 1.37 -4.89 -13.97
C ARG A 53 1.20 -6.17 -13.17
N ARG A 54 1.79 -6.19 -11.97
CA ARG A 54 1.82 -7.33 -11.04
C ARG A 54 1.68 -6.88 -9.58
N ALA A 55 1.01 -5.76 -9.37
CA ALA A 55 0.69 -5.29 -8.03
C ALA A 55 -0.29 -6.25 -7.35
N ALA A 56 -0.01 -6.60 -6.11
CA ALA A 56 -0.92 -7.33 -5.23
C ALA A 56 -1.08 -6.67 -3.86
N ASN A 57 -0.21 -5.71 -3.52
CA ASN A 57 -0.35 -4.90 -2.33
C ASN A 57 0.21 -3.48 -2.51
N ILE A 58 0.05 -2.62 -1.49
CA ILE A 58 0.41 -1.22 -1.50
C ILE A 58 1.07 -0.75 -0.20
N VAL A 59 1.82 0.35 -0.31
CA VAL A 59 2.21 1.21 0.82
C VAL A 59 1.69 2.62 0.53
N LEU A 60 1.03 3.23 1.52
CA LEU A 60 0.59 4.62 1.43
C LEU A 60 1.65 5.56 1.98
N TRP A 61 1.90 6.63 1.24
CA TRP A 61 2.82 7.69 1.60
C TRP A 61 2.08 9.02 1.55
N VAL A 62 2.10 9.77 2.65
CA VAL A 62 1.32 11.00 2.81
C VAL A 62 2.23 12.16 3.12
N ARG A 63 2.06 13.25 2.37
CA ARG A 63 2.73 14.52 2.65
C ARG A 63 2.06 15.19 3.84
N VAL A 64 2.79 15.34 4.94
CA VAL A 64 2.30 15.97 6.18
C VAL A 64 2.87 17.37 6.36
N GLU A 65 4.13 17.57 5.95
CA GLU A 65 4.84 18.85 6.07
C GLU A 65 5.22 19.41 4.69
N ASP A 66 5.57 20.70 4.66
CA ASP A 66 6.06 21.38 3.46
C ASP A 66 7.57 21.13 3.23
N ASP A 67 7.99 19.87 3.37
CA ASP A 67 9.34 19.38 3.09
C ASP A 67 9.31 18.34 1.95
N SER A 68 10.41 17.57 1.81
CA SER A 68 10.50 16.46 0.84
C SER A 68 10.11 15.12 1.43
N GLU A 69 9.71 15.06 2.70
CA GLU A 69 9.43 13.81 3.39
C GLU A 69 7.96 13.40 3.26
N TYR A 70 7.76 12.10 3.07
CA TYR A 70 6.45 11.47 3.06
C TYR A 70 6.36 10.47 4.20
N TRP A 71 5.25 10.55 4.92
CA TRP A 71 4.97 9.74 6.09
C TRP A 71 4.26 8.48 5.66
N ALA A 72 4.76 7.33 6.08
CA ALA A 72 4.12 6.05 5.81
C ALA A 72 2.73 5.98 6.47
N GLY A 73 1.82 5.24 5.83
CA GLY A 73 0.52 4.90 6.42
C GLY A 73 0.63 4.02 7.66
N TRP A 74 1.72 3.26 7.79
CA TRP A 74 2.03 2.43 8.95
C TRP A 74 2.94 3.18 9.93
N TYR A 75 2.72 3.04 11.24
CA TYR A 75 3.36 3.92 12.25
C TYR A 75 4.78 3.51 12.59
N GLU A 76 5.13 2.27 12.31
CA GLU A 76 6.47 1.74 12.56
C GLU A 76 7.40 1.95 11.36
N CYS A 77 6.84 2.35 10.20
CA CYS A 77 7.62 2.60 9.00
C CYS A 77 8.16 4.05 9.02
N PRO A 78 9.47 4.25 8.84
CA PRO A 78 10.07 5.59 8.84
C PRO A 78 9.59 6.43 7.66
N ASN A 79 9.67 7.75 7.81
CA ASN A 79 9.46 8.68 6.69
C ASN A 79 10.54 8.47 5.63
N ILE A 80 10.19 8.75 4.37
CA ILE A 80 11.13 8.69 3.25
C ILE A 80 11.10 9.96 2.43
N ASP A 81 12.21 10.25 1.75
CA ASP A 81 12.25 11.32 0.75
C ASP A 81 11.45 10.92 -0.50
N ILE A 82 10.66 11.86 -1.03
CA ILE A 82 9.83 11.65 -2.23
C ILE A 82 10.64 11.13 -3.44
N GLY A 83 11.92 11.50 -3.56
CA GLY A 83 12.78 11.09 -4.67
C GLY A 83 13.06 9.58 -4.73
N VAL A 84 12.79 8.86 -3.64
CA VAL A 84 12.86 7.39 -3.60
C VAL A 84 11.67 6.75 -4.32
N LEU A 85 10.53 7.45 -4.40
CA LEU A 85 9.33 6.95 -5.05
C LEU A 85 9.28 7.35 -6.53
N THR A 86 9.52 6.38 -7.41
CA THR A 86 9.47 6.59 -8.86
C THR A 86 8.06 6.39 -9.40
N SER A 87 7.78 6.95 -10.59
CA SER A 87 6.53 6.71 -11.30
C SER A 87 6.37 5.27 -11.83
N GLU A 88 7.43 4.46 -11.73
CA GLU A 88 7.44 3.07 -12.19
C GLU A 88 6.84 2.12 -11.16
N MET A 89 6.86 2.50 -9.88
CA MET A 89 6.28 1.72 -8.78
C MET A 89 5.22 2.47 -7.98
N SER A 90 4.85 3.69 -8.37
CA SER A 90 3.92 4.48 -7.60
C SER A 90 2.97 5.32 -8.44
N ALA A 91 1.85 5.70 -7.84
CA ALA A 91 0.88 6.61 -8.41
C ALA A 91 0.54 7.74 -7.44
N ASN A 92 0.68 8.97 -7.92
CA ASN A 92 0.23 10.15 -7.18
C ASN A 92 -1.30 10.25 -7.18
N VAL A 93 -1.86 10.69 -6.05
CA VAL A 93 -3.26 11.05 -5.86
C VAL A 93 -3.32 12.48 -5.34
N GLY A 94 -3.67 13.40 -6.25
CA GLY A 94 -3.55 14.83 -5.97
C GLY A 94 -2.09 15.22 -5.71
N GLN A 95 -1.87 16.10 -4.74
CA GLN A 95 -0.53 16.57 -4.33
C GLN A 95 -0.05 15.99 -2.99
N HIS A 96 -0.89 15.23 -2.29
CA HIS A 96 -0.66 14.86 -0.89
C HIS A 96 -0.45 13.37 -0.66
N VAL A 97 -0.88 12.51 -1.57
CA VAL A 97 -0.81 11.06 -1.36
C VAL A 97 -0.11 10.39 -2.52
N ILE A 98 0.79 9.47 -2.21
CA ILE A 98 1.44 8.57 -3.15
C ILE A 98 1.09 7.15 -2.73
N VAL A 99 0.63 6.35 -3.70
CA VAL A 99 0.40 4.92 -3.52
C VAL A 99 1.55 4.19 -4.18
N GLN A 100 2.41 3.56 -3.39
CA GLN A 100 3.45 2.66 -3.88
C GLN A 100 2.85 1.25 -4.03
N PHE A 101 3.26 0.54 -5.08
CA PHE A 101 2.77 -0.80 -5.40
C PHE A 101 3.86 -1.85 -5.23
N LEU A 102 3.49 -2.93 -4.55
CA LEU A 102 4.35 -4.07 -4.27
C LEU A 102 3.78 -5.33 -4.93
N GLN A 103 4.66 -6.29 -5.22
CA GLN A 103 4.29 -7.64 -5.62
C GLN A 103 3.66 -8.40 -4.46
N GLY A 104 3.01 -9.51 -4.79
CA GLY A 104 2.39 -10.40 -3.81
C GLY A 104 3.40 -11.25 -3.06
N ARG A 105 2.90 -11.94 -2.03
CA ARG A 105 3.67 -12.85 -1.19
C ARG A 105 4.28 -14.01 -1.97
N ASP A 106 3.69 -14.38 -3.10
CA ASP A 106 4.24 -15.40 -4.01
C ASP A 106 5.60 -15.01 -4.62
N ALA A 107 5.92 -13.72 -4.66
CA ALA A 107 7.20 -13.21 -5.10
C ALA A 107 8.25 -13.10 -3.98
N TYR A 108 7.87 -13.26 -2.70
CA TYR A 108 8.78 -13.05 -1.58
C TYR A 108 9.89 -14.09 -1.57
N THR A 109 11.10 -13.66 -1.18
CA THR A 109 12.25 -14.57 -1.11
C THR A 109 12.86 -14.57 0.29
N PRO A 110 13.24 -15.74 0.83
CA PRO A 110 13.87 -15.81 2.15
C PRO A 110 15.27 -15.18 2.10
N ILE A 111 15.60 -14.39 3.12
CA ILE A 111 16.93 -13.84 3.35
C ILE A 111 17.53 -14.52 4.58
N GLY A 112 18.35 -15.54 4.35
CA GLY A 112 18.90 -16.33 5.44
C GLY A 112 17.81 -17.08 6.22
N GLY A 113 18.00 -17.21 7.55
CA GLY A 113 17.06 -17.95 8.42
C GLY A 113 16.00 -17.09 9.12
N TYR A 114 16.08 -15.76 9.04
CA TYR A 114 15.26 -14.83 9.83
C TYR A 114 14.96 -13.52 9.09
N GLY A 115 14.80 -13.57 7.77
CA GLY A 115 14.51 -12.38 6.99
C GLY A 115 13.72 -12.71 5.73
N CYS A 116 13.04 -11.71 5.20
CA CYS A 116 12.20 -11.80 4.03
C CYS A 116 12.48 -10.63 3.09
N MET A 117 12.69 -10.92 1.81
CA MET A 117 12.70 -9.94 0.74
C MET A 117 11.29 -9.75 0.22
N ILE A 118 10.84 -8.51 0.22
CA ILE A 118 9.62 -8.01 -0.39
C ILE A 118 10.02 -7.26 -1.66
N TRP A 119 9.20 -7.37 -2.70
CA TRP A 119 9.54 -6.81 -4.01
C TRP A 119 8.56 -5.73 -4.44
N GLY A 120 9.09 -4.57 -4.82
CA GLY A 120 8.35 -3.57 -5.60
C GLY A 120 7.94 -4.13 -6.96
N VAL A 121 6.90 -3.56 -7.56
CA VAL A 121 6.49 -3.96 -8.93
C VAL A 121 7.55 -3.66 -9.99
N ASP A 122 8.42 -2.68 -9.71
CA ASP A 122 9.60 -2.30 -10.48
C ASP A 122 10.81 -3.22 -10.25
N GLY A 123 10.73 -4.13 -9.29
CA GLY A 123 11.83 -5.03 -8.92
C GLY A 123 12.77 -4.47 -7.86
N CYS A 124 12.46 -3.30 -7.25
CA CYS A 124 13.19 -2.82 -6.09
C CYS A 124 12.99 -3.74 -4.88
N GLU A 125 14.07 -3.93 -4.12
CA GLU A 125 14.17 -4.81 -2.97
C GLU A 125 13.84 -4.08 -1.66
N TYR A 126 12.97 -4.67 -0.85
CA TYR A 126 12.63 -4.21 0.50
C TYR A 126 12.85 -5.37 1.47
N ILE A 127 13.48 -5.12 2.60
CA ILE A 127 13.86 -6.18 3.54
C ILE A 127 13.07 -6.04 4.83
N ASP A 128 12.36 -7.10 5.20
CA ASP A 128 11.93 -7.33 6.57
C ASP A 128 12.99 -8.17 7.29
N VAL A 129 13.51 -7.64 8.41
CA VAL A 129 14.50 -8.30 9.25
C VAL A 129 13.81 -8.80 10.51
N GLY A 130 13.90 -10.10 10.76
CA GLY A 130 13.34 -10.74 11.95
C GLY A 130 12.08 -11.55 11.68
N ALA A 131 11.51 -11.46 10.47
CA ALA A 131 10.38 -12.27 10.03
C ALA A 131 10.75 -13.13 8.80
N THR A 132 10.28 -14.38 8.80
CA THR A 132 10.36 -15.27 7.65
C THR A 132 9.26 -14.96 6.63
N VAL A 133 9.40 -15.48 5.41
CA VAL A 133 8.36 -15.36 4.36
C VAL A 133 6.99 -15.84 4.84
N ASP A 134 6.97 -16.80 5.77
CA ASP A 134 5.72 -17.34 6.31
C ASP A 134 5.03 -16.42 7.33
N GLU A 135 5.79 -15.50 7.93
CA GLU A 135 5.35 -14.58 8.97
C GLU A 135 4.98 -13.19 8.41
N VAL A 136 5.55 -12.81 7.25
CA VAL A 136 5.29 -11.51 6.62
C VAL A 136 3.98 -11.54 5.82
N ASP A 137 3.11 -10.57 6.09
CA ASP A 137 1.91 -10.28 5.30
C ASP A 137 1.86 -8.76 5.05
N GLU A 138 2.52 -8.28 4.00
CA GLU A 138 2.45 -6.84 3.68
C GLU A 138 1.02 -6.41 3.38
N ALA A 139 0.19 -7.32 2.85
CA ALA A 139 -1.20 -7.01 2.53
C ALA A 139 -2.02 -6.69 3.77
N TYR A 140 -1.70 -7.32 4.91
CA TYR A 140 -2.23 -6.90 6.20
C TYR A 140 -1.90 -5.41 6.46
N TYR A 141 -0.63 -5.00 6.36
CA TYR A 141 -0.25 -3.61 6.59
C TYR A 141 -0.90 -2.66 5.58
N GLY A 142 -0.86 -2.97 4.29
CA GLY A 142 -1.49 -2.15 3.24
C GLY A 142 -2.98 -1.94 3.46
N HIS A 143 -3.69 -2.97 3.92
CA HIS A 143 -5.10 -2.86 4.30
C HIS A 143 -5.30 -1.94 5.51
N HIS A 144 -4.53 -2.13 6.58
CA HIS A 144 -4.66 -1.32 7.79
C HIS A 144 -4.24 0.14 7.57
N MET A 145 -3.26 0.41 6.71
CA MET A 145 -2.94 1.79 6.28
C MET A 145 -4.14 2.49 5.65
N LEU A 146 -4.96 1.77 4.87
CA LEU A 146 -6.18 2.30 4.26
C LEU A 146 -7.29 2.48 5.31
N LYS A 147 -7.49 1.48 6.18
CA LYS A 147 -8.50 1.49 7.23
C LYS A 147 -8.30 2.65 8.20
N ASP A 148 -7.06 2.87 8.63
CA ASP A 148 -6.70 3.88 9.63
C ASP A 148 -6.43 5.27 9.01
N PHE A 149 -6.45 5.37 7.68
CA PHE A 149 -6.11 6.60 6.94
C PHE A 149 -6.86 7.84 7.41
N PRO A 150 -8.21 7.83 7.59
CA PRO A 150 -8.94 9.04 7.98
C PRO A 150 -8.55 9.56 9.36
N ASP A 151 -8.26 8.66 10.30
CA ASP A 151 -7.92 9.02 11.68
C ASP A 151 -6.46 9.47 11.78
N ARG A 152 -5.57 8.83 11.03
CA ARG A 152 -4.15 9.16 11.02
C ARG A 152 -3.84 10.43 10.23
N PHE A 153 -4.52 10.65 9.11
CA PHE A 153 -4.29 11.81 8.23
C PHE A 153 -5.58 12.57 7.94
N PRO A 154 -6.21 13.19 8.96
CA PRO A 154 -7.52 13.82 8.82
C PRO A 154 -7.54 14.97 7.80
N VAL A 155 -6.43 15.69 7.66
CA VAL A 155 -6.28 16.76 6.67
C VAL A 155 -6.21 16.19 5.25
N ALA A 156 -5.37 15.18 5.01
CA ALA A 156 -5.27 14.53 3.71
C ALA A 156 -6.58 13.85 3.31
N TRP A 157 -7.30 13.26 4.27
CA TRP A 157 -8.61 12.69 4.06
C TRP A 157 -9.65 13.72 3.61
N LYS A 158 -9.66 14.89 4.25
CA LYS A 158 -10.52 16.01 3.82
C LYS A 158 -10.18 16.46 2.40
N CYS A 159 -8.90 16.66 2.09
CA CYS A 159 -8.46 17.03 0.73
C CYS A 159 -8.87 15.98 -0.31
N LEU A 160 -8.74 14.69 0.01
CA LEU A 160 -9.15 13.61 -0.87
C LEU A 160 -10.66 13.63 -1.13
N HIS A 161 -11.46 13.96 -0.10
CA HIS A 161 -12.90 14.12 -0.23
C HIS A 161 -13.30 15.23 -1.21
N ASP A 162 -12.60 16.37 -1.16
CA ASP A 162 -12.86 17.52 -2.03
C ASP A 162 -12.43 17.25 -3.48
N LEU A 163 -11.30 16.53 -3.67
CA LEU A 163 -10.79 16.15 -4.99
C LEU A 163 -11.59 15.04 -5.69
N ALA A 164 -12.41 14.30 -4.94
CA ALA A 164 -13.19 13.17 -5.45
C ALA A 164 -14.65 13.52 -5.75
N GLN A 165 -15.03 14.80 -5.73
CA GLN A 165 -16.33 15.33 -6.18
C GLN A 165 -16.33 15.53 -7.70
#